data_AF-A0A139X6J9-F1
#
_entry.id   AF-A0A139X6J9-F1
#
_cell.length_a   1.000
_cell.length_b   1.000
_cell.length_c   1.000
_cell.angle_alpha   90.00
_cell.angle_beta   90.00
_cell.angle_gamma   90.00
#
_symmetry.space_group_name_H-M   'P 1'
#
loop_
_entity.id
_entity.type
_entity.pdbx_description
1 polymer ?
#
loop_
_entity_poly.entity_id
_entity_poly.type
_entity_poly.pdbx_seq_one_letter_code
_entity_poly.pdbx_strand_id
1 'polypeptide(L)'
;MSEIINIERAILDNLRVLPNEQQQEVLNFIEFLVQKVRKIEPISNEDLNDSILSTIDQQEQLSMQEIAKLPVQERHKILAPYIALTSEDFIQDKELTEFSVLDSEDWDTENE
;
A
#
# COMPACT_ATOMS: atom_id res chain seq x y z
N MET A 1 -4.23 -0.13 26.02
CA MET A 1 -3.02 0.59 26.47
C MET A 1 -1.96 -0.30 27.12
N SER A 2 -2.25 -1.56 27.47
CA SER A 2 -1.30 -2.50 28.10
C SER A 2 -0.42 -3.28 27.11
N GLU A 3 -0.83 -3.45 25.85
CA GLU A 3 -0.09 -4.25 24.87
C GLU A 3 1.17 -3.56 24.31
N ILE A 4 1.16 -2.23 24.19
CA ILE A 4 2.31 -1.44 23.70
C ILE A 4 3.48 -1.55 24.69
N ILE A 5 3.19 -1.55 26.00
CA ILE A 5 4.18 -1.74 27.06
C ILE A 5 4.84 -3.12 26.97
N ASN A 6 4.11 -4.12 26.46
CA ASN A 6 4.64 -5.49 26.31
C ASN A 6 5.55 -5.63 25.09
N ILE A 7 5.21 -4.99 23.96
CA ILE A 7 6.02 -5.09 22.74
C ILE A 7 7.33 -4.31 22.86
N GLU A 8 7.30 -3.09 23.39
CA GLU A 8 8.51 -2.27 23.57
C GLU A 8 9.51 -2.96 24.49
N ARG A 9 9.00 -3.55 25.58
CA ARG A 9 9.81 -4.29 26.54
C ARG A 9 10.39 -5.56 25.93
N ALA A 10 9.59 -6.32 25.18
CA ALA A 10 10.07 -7.51 24.48
C ALA A 10 11.16 -7.15 23.45
N ILE A 11 11.00 -6.05 22.72
CA ILE A 11 12.01 -5.58 21.75
C ILE A 11 13.30 -5.19 22.48
N LEU A 12 13.21 -4.43 23.57
CA LEU A 12 14.38 -4.02 24.36
C LEU A 12 15.11 -5.20 24.99
N ASP A 13 14.37 -6.17 25.53
CA ASP A 13 14.95 -7.38 26.13
C ASP A 13 15.68 -8.22 25.06
N ASN A 14 15.12 -8.33 23.85
CA ASN A 14 15.78 -9.03 22.73
C ASN A 14 17.01 -8.27 22.23
N LEU A 15 16.94 -6.95 22.06
CA LEU A 15 18.07 -6.13 21.60
C LEU A 15 19.26 -6.19 22.55
N ARG A 16 19.00 -6.22 23.86
CA ARG A 16 20.04 -6.26 24.89
C ARG A 16 20.82 -7.58 24.92
N VAL A 17 20.24 -8.66 24.39
CA VAL A 17 20.89 -9.98 24.28
C VAL A 17 21.80 -10.07 23.06
N LEU A 18 21.61 -9.20 22.06
CA LEU A 18 22.42 -9.22 20.83
C LEU A 18 23.85 -8.71 21.07
N PRO A 19 24.85 -9.21 20.32
CA PRO A 19 26.19 -8.63 20.27
C PRO A 19 26.19 -7.17 19.80
N ASN A 20 27.19 -6.39 20.22
CA ASN A 20 27.29 -4.95 19.91
C ASN A 20 27.23 -4.63 18.40
N GLU A 21 27.79 -5.50 17.56
CA GLU A 21 27.77 -5.32 16.10
C GLU A 21 26.34 -5.38 15.54
N GLN A 22 25.54 -6.34 16.01
CA GLN A 22 24.14 -6.50 15.61
C GLN A 22 23.26 -5.39 16.20
N GLN A 23 23.56 -4.92 17.42
CA GLN A 23 22.88 -3.75 17.97
C GLN A 23 23.11 -2.51 17.10
N GLN A 24 24.34 -2.31 16.61
CA GLN A 24 24.67 -1.20 15.72
C GLN A 24 23.98 -1.33 14.35
N GLU A 25 23.87 -2.55 13.81
CA GLU A 25 23.14 -2.80 12.57
C GLU A 25 21.66 -2.41 12.68
N VAL A 26 21.01 -2.76 13.79
CA VAL A 26 19.61 -2.36 14.04
C VAL A 26 19.47 -0.84 14.13
N LEU A 27 20.40 -0.15 14.80
CA LEU A 27 20.38 1.31 14.86
C LEU A 27 20.55 1.95 13.47
N ASN A 28 21.47 1.42 12.66
CA ASN A 28 21.70 1.88 11.29
C ASN A 28 20.45 1.64 10.41
N PHE A 29 19.77 0.50 10.59
CA PHE A 29 18.53 0.18 9.89
C PHE A 29 17.38 1.12 10.27
N ILE A 30 17.23 1.43 11.56
CA ILE A 30 16.22 2.39 12.04
C ILE A 30 16.52 3.79 11.46
N GLU A 31 17.79 4.21 11.46
CA GLU A 31 18.19 5.49 10.85
C GLU A 31 17.86 5.52 9.35
N PHE A 32 18.14 4.44 8.62
CA PHE A 32 17.75 4.30 7.22
C PHE A 32 16.23 4.43 7.02
N LEU A 33 15.42 3.78 7.86
CA LEU A 33 13.96 3.90 7.79
C LEU A 33 13.49 5.33 8.02
N VAL A 34 14.03 6.03 9.02
CA VAL A 34 13.69 7.44 9.31
C VAL A 34 14.05 8.33 8.12
N GLN A 35 15.23 8.15 7.53
CA GLN A 35 15.65 8.91 6.35
C GLN A 35 14.77 8.61 5.13
N LYS A 36 14.39 7.34 4.93
CA LYS A 36 13.52 6.92 3.82
C LYS A 36 12.14 7.55 3.95
N VAL A 37 11.55 7.56 5.15
CA VAL A 37 10.25 8.19 5.41
C VAL A 37 10.32 9.71 5.16
N ARG A 38 11.38 10.39 5.59
CA ARG A 38 11.57 11.84 5.32
C ARG A 38 11.76 12.17 3.84
N LYS A 39 12.38 11.29 3.06
CA LYS A 39 12.52 11.45 1.61
C LYS A 39 11.22 11.23 0.84
N ILE A 40 10.20 10.67 1.49
CA ILE A 40 8.88 10.40 0.90
C ILE A 40 7.88 11.55 1.21
N GLU A 41 8.22 12.49 2.10
CA GLU A 41 7.49 13.78 2.16
C GLU A 41 7.75 14.61 0.89
N PRO A 42 6.73 15.32 0.38
CA PRO A 42 6.45 15.39 -1.04
C PRO A 42 7.46 16.26 -1.81
N ILE A 43 7.86 15.72 -2.95
CA ILE A 43 8.37 16.47 -4.08
C ILE A 43 7.34 17.55 -4.40
N SER A 44 7.73 18.79 -4.12
CA SER A 44 7.05 20.01 -4.55
C SER A 44 6.79 19.94 -6.06
N ASN A 45 5.52 20.21 -6.39
CA ASN A 45 4.96 20.30 -7.73
C ASN A 45 5.63 21.39 -8.55
N GLU A 46 6.78 21.12 -9.16
CA GLU A 46 7.23 21.85 -10.33
C GLU A 46 7.83 20.82 -11.29
N ASP A 47 7.32 20.86 -12.52
CA ASP A 47 7.82 20.18 -13.71
C ASP A 47 7.21 18.81 -14.07
N LEU A 48 6.27 18.93 -15.02
CA LEU A 48 5.95 18.02 -16.12
C LEU A 48 4.83 17.00 -15.86
N ASN A 49 3.57 17.47 -15.96
CA ASN A 49 2.65 17.09 -17.06
C ASN A 49 1.28 17.80 -16.89
N ASP A 50 1.29 19.08 -17.22
CA ASP A 50 0.28 20.12 -16.92
C ASP A 50 -0.94 20.13 -17.86
N SER A 51 -1.46 18.96 -18.26
CA SER A 51 -2.68 18.93 -19.11
C SER A 51 -3.64 17.77 -18.92
N ILE A 52 -3.30 16.74 -18.15
CA ILE A 52 -4.24 15.64 -17.88
C ILE A 52 -4.63 15.55 -16.39
N LEU A 53 -3.81 16.11 -15.49
CA LEU A 53 -4.03 16.05 -14.03
C LEU A 53 -5.10 17.03 -13.53
N SER A 54 -5.42 18.08 -14.29
CA SER A 54 -6.32 19.17 -13.86
C SER A 54 -7.79 18.77 -13.67
N THR A 55 -8.19 17.56 -14.09
CA THR A 55 -9.53 17.02 -13.81
C THR A 55 -9.58 16.09 -12.60
N ILE A 56 -8.42 15.70 -12.06
CA ILE A 56 -8.30 14.68 -11.00
C ILE A 56 -7.94 15.33 -9.64
N ASP A 57 -7.28 16.49 -9.65
CA ASP A 57 -6.74 17.14 -8.44
C ASP A 57 -7.76 17.81 -7.49
N GLN A 58 -9.07 17.72 -7.72
CA GLN A 58 -10.07 18.33 -6.83
C GLN A 58 -10.86 17.33 -5.98
N GLN A 59 -10.65 16.02 -6.15
CA GLN A 59 -11.18 15.06 -5.19
C GLN A 59 -10.14 14.91 -4.09
N GLU A 60 -10.46 15.44 -2.90
CA GLU A 60 -9.73 15.19 -1.64
C GLU A 60 -9.09 13.81 -1.68
N GLN A 61 -7.77 13.74 -1.49
CA GLN A 61 -7.03 12.49 -1.42
C GLN A 61 -7.45 11.69 -0.18
N LEU A 62 -8.65 11.11 -0.24
CA LEU A 62 -9.18 10.21 0.76
C LEU A 62 -8.28 8.98 0.79
N SER A 63 -7.89 8.55 2.00
CA SER A 63 -7.18 7.30 2.15
C SER A 63 -8.04 6.14 1.65
N MET A 64 -7.41 5.04 1.25
CA MET A 64 -8.13 3.83 0.82
C MET A 64 -9.13 3.34 1.89
N GLN A 65 -8.81 3.54 3.17
CA GLN A 65 -9.70 3.20 4.28
C GLN A 65 -10.92 4.11 4.35
N GLU A 66 -10.77 5.39 4.00
CA GLU A 66 -11.87 6.35 3.95
C GLU A 66 -12.76 6.09 2.74
N ILE A 67 -12.17 5.80 1.57
CA ILE A 67 -12.91 5.41 0.38
C ILE A 67 -13.74 4.15 0.66
N ALA A 68 -13.19 3.15 1.35
CA ALA A 68 -13.92 1.93 1.69
C ALA A 68 -15.14 2.15 2.60
N LYS A 69 -15.18 3.25 3.37
CA LYS A 69 -16.31 3.61 4.23
C LYS A 69 -17.44 4.30 3.47
N LEU A 70 -17.22 4.75 2.24
CA LEU A 70 -18.23 5.42 1.44
C LEU A 70 -19.24 4.43 0.83
N PRO A 71 -20.46 4.90 0.51
CA PRO A 71 -21.42 4.12 -0.27
C PRO A 71 -20.83 3.66 -1.60
N VAL A 72 -21.28 2.50 -2.10
CA VAL A 72 -20.77 1.85 -3.32
C VAL A 72 -20.72 2.80 -4.51
N GLN A 73 -21.75 3.62 -4.66
CA GLN A 73 -21.92 4.56 -5.76
C GLN A 73 -20.85 5.66 -5.74
N GLU A 74 -20.46 6.13 -4.55
CA GLU A 74 -19.42 7.15 -4.39
C GLU A 74 -18.04 6.55 -4.60
N ARG A 75 -17.81 5.33 -4.08
CA ARG A 75 -16.58 4.57 -4.36
C ARG A 75 -16.36 4.40 -5.86
N HIS A 76 -17.39 4.01 -6.60
CA HIS A 76 -17.28 3.84 -8.05
C HIS A 76 -16.95 5.15 -8.77
N LYS A 77 -17.51 6.29 -8.34
CA LYS A 77 -17.15 7.59 -8.94
C LYS A 77 -15.68 7.93 -8.77
N ILE A 78 -15.11 7.63 -7.60
CA ILE A 78 -13.71 7.89 -7.29
C ILE A 78 -12.79 6.89 -8.02
N LEU A 79 -13.17 5.61 -8.07
CA LEU A 79 -12.33 4.56 -8.65
C LEU A 79 -12.43 4.46 -10.18
N ALA A 80 -13.54 4.92 -10.79
CA ALA A 80 -13.77 4.80 -12.23
C ALA A 80 -12.62 5.31 -13.12
N PRO A 81 -11.99 6.46 -12.86
CA PRO A 81 -10.86 6.94 -13.67
C PRO A 81 -9.66 5.99 -13.62
N TYR A 82 -9.41 5.37 -12.47
CA TYR A 82 -8.30 4.43 -12.28
C TYR A 82 -8.57 3.07 -12.90
N ILE A 83 -9.83 2.61 -12.87
CA ILE A 83 -10.24 1.33 -13.47
C ILE A 83 -9.91 1.32 -14.97
N ALA A 84 -10.21 2.40 -15.69
CA ALA A 84 -9.91 2.50 -17.11
C ALA A 84 -8.41 2.41 -17.39
N LEU A 85 -7.57 3.08 -16.58
CA LEU A 85 -6.11 3.00 -16.70
C LEU A 85 -5.61 1.58 -16.42
N THR A 86 -6.05 0.97 -15.32
CA THR A 86 -5.64 -0.39 -14.97
C THR A 86 -6.08 -1.42 -15.98
N SER A 87 -7.19 -1.21 -16.70
CA SER A 87 -7.67 -2.16 -17.71
C SER A 87 -6.71 -2.31 -18.90
N GLU A 88 -5.96 -1.26 -19.25
CA GLU A 88 -4.93 -1.32 -20.28
C GLU A 88 -3.73 -2.16 -19.81
N ASP A 89 -3.39 -2.07 -18.52
CA ASP A 89 -2.30 -2.84 -17.91
C ASP A 89 -2.59 -4.35 -17.96
N PHE A 90 -3.84 -4.78 -17.76
CA PHE A 90 -4.25 -6.19 -17.90
C PHE A 90 -4.10 -6.72 -19.34
N ILE A 91 -4.07 -5.85 -20.36
CA ILE A 91 -3.86 -6.27 -21.76
C ILE A 91 -2.37 -6.42 -22.05
N GLN A 92 -1.54 -5.57 -21.45
CA GLN A 92 -0.10 -5.53 -21.70
C GLN A 92 0.68 -6.50 -20.80
N ASP A 93 0.21 -6.73 -19.58
CA ASP A 93 0.87 -7.57 -18.60
C ASP A 93 0.20 -8.93 -18.48
N LYS A 94 0.90 -9.95 -18.97
CA LYS A 94 0.44 -11.33 -18.94
C LYS A 94 0.31 -11.85 -17.50
N GLU A 95 1.14 -11.39 -16.57
CA GLU A 95 1.11 -11.83 -15.16
C GLU A 95 -0.21 -11.43 -14.49
N LEU A 96 -0.77 -10.27 -14.86
CA LEU A 96 -2.06 -9.79 -14.35
C LEU A 96 -3.25 -10.62 -14.85
N THR A 97 -3.06 -11.40 -15.91
CA THR A 97 -4.08 -12.32 -16.47
C THR A 97 -3.87 -13.76 -16.03
N GLU A 98 -2.85 -14.09 -15.24
CA GLU A 98 -2.57 -15.50 -14.87
C GLU A 98 -3.69 -16.13 -14.04
N PHE A 99 -4.47 -15.33 -13.32
CA PHE A 99 -5.59 -15.81 -12.51
C PHE A 99 -6.87 -16.07 -13.31
N SER A 100 -6.99 -15.61 -14.56
CA SER A 100 -8.16 -15.91 -15.41
C SER A 100 -8.09 -17.28 -16.07
N VAL A 101 -6.95 -17.97 -15.96
CA VAL A 101 -6.72 -19.33 -16.47
C VAL A 101 -7.12 -20.42 -15.46
N LEU A 102 -7.37 -20.06 -14.20
CA LEU A 102 -7.97 -20.98 -13.24
C LEU A 102 -9.45 -21.12 -13.57
N ASP A 103 -9.80 -22.21 -14.27
CA ASP A 103 -11.17 -22.57 -14.59
C ASP A 103 -12.02 -22.47 -13.31
N SER A 104 -13.13 -21.76 -13.41
CA SER A 104 -14.11 -21.60 -12.33
C SER A 104 -14.84 -22.90 -11.97
N GLU A 105 -14.39 -24.04 -12.49
CA GLU A 105 -15.04 -25.35 -12.43
C GLU A 105 -14.88 -26.08 -11.08
N ASP A 106 -14.02 -25.61 -10.19
CA ASP A 106 -13.79 -26.26 -8.88
C ASP A 106 -14.58 -25.64 -7.70
N TRP A 107 -15.48 -24.68 -7.97
CA TRP A 107 -16.31 -24.06 -6.91
C TRP A 107 -17.65 -24.78 -6.65
N ASP A 108 -18.03 -25.76 -7.49
CA ASP A 108 -19.16 -26.66 -7.20
C ASP A 108 -18.70 -27.75 -6.23
N THR A 109 -18.59 -27.38 -4.96
CA THR A 109 -18.56 -28.37 -3.88
C THR A 109 -19.94 -29.03 -3.82
N GLU A 110 -20.06 -30.21 -4.42
CA GLU A 110 -21.17 -31.13 -4.21
C GLU A 110 -21.37 -31.32 -2.70
N ASN A 111 -22.42 -30.69 -2.17
CA ASN A 111 -22.94 -31.02 -0.85
C ASN A 111 -23.73 -32.35 -0.99
N GLU A 112 -23.05 -33.48 -0.79
CA GLU A 112 -23.69 -34.74 -0.37
C GLU A 112 -23.84 -34.79 1.15
#